data_AF-A0A222FD92-F1
#
_entry.id   AF-A0A222FD92-F1
#
_cell.length_a   1.000
_cell.length_b   1.000
_cell.length_c   1.000
_cell.angle_alpha   90.00
_cell.angle_beta   90.00
_cell.angle_gamma   90.00
#
_symmetry.space_group_name_H-M   'P 1'
#
loop_
_entity.id
_entity.type
_entity.pdbx_description
1 polymer ?
#
loop_
_entity_poly.entity_id
_entity_poly.type
_entity_poly.pdbx_seq_one_letter_code
_entity_poly.pdbx_strand_id
1 'polypeptide(L)'
;MSEAVAENGAAENGQKKPRSGQTASNLVIGIWLVLLYVVTISISILMLSSYQIQSRIQYVNISDTRLSIWRLIELSNVYSVEKNILENRLQELQQMQARLDGIVARRIELDAEYTKIFDPFYKDIRAFKSIVENSYEGFSFKPLPKHHLSVKILYTDVAQQLEGLTLTEDHQAMLKELEQRQKRGDDVFRNLGGTKRNEDETRAEVSEYKFALKTISDKIRAGVYGTISTTTPYDGLDENEKSLLQDAVSEFSSLKNILWKLPYNLAIMPAEVLVLFLVLAMGVLGSTIFITQLYFRRDKYQGKYDEHLNAAFFFSRPWFGAITALSIYVLAKAGVLFLTDPSTQSGSATLSPFFISFIAIISGLFSEQAIQAIKTAADNWFKNQDPDADRWGVGLATVIGEKQRDTAQFAEASGVPLSTVEGWISENKPVPPRMQDILSVWLETPSRKLFTDIPPPATAKDDA
;
A
#
# COMPACT_ATOMS: atom_id res chain seq x y z
N MET A 1 41.16 62.39 46.91
CA MET A 1 40.69 62.60 45.52
C MET A 1 40.43 61.21 44.93
N SER A 2 39.33 60.49 45.12
CA SER A 2 37.92 60.78 45.37
C SER A 2 37.28 61.68 44.33
N GLU A 3 36.84 61.09 43.22
CA GLU A 3 35.77 61.64 42.40
C GLU A 3 34.86 60.49 41.94
N ALA A 4 33.60 60.60 42.36
CA ALA A 4 32.54 59.64 42.18
C ALA A 4 31.79 59.98 40.88
N VAL A 5 31.64 59.01 39.98
CA VAL A 5 30.69 59.09 38.87
C VAL A 5 29.54 58.15 39.19
N ALA A 6 28.52 58.73 39.83
CA ALA A 6 27.20 58.14 39.96
C ALA A 6 26.35 58.67 38.80
N GLU A 7 26.19 57.87 37.75
CA GLU A 7 25.26 58.18 36.67
C GLU A 7 24.01 57.30 36.81
N ASN A 8 22.95 57.93 37.30
CA ASN A 8 21.59 57.42 37.41
C ASN A 8 21.00 57.15 36.02
N GLY A 9 21.16 55.92 35.51
CA GLY A 9 20.37 55.40 34.41
C GLY A 9 19.11 54.72 34.94
N ALA A 10 18.08 55.48 35.30
CA ALA A 10 16.76 54.95 35.60
C ALA A 10 16.17 54.35 34.30
N ALA A 11 16.45 53.06 34.07
CA ALA A 11 15.86 52.30 32.99
C ALA A 11 14.35 52.19 33.24
N GLU A 12 13.62 53.05 32.55
CA GLU A 12 12.17 53.05 32.43
C GLU A 12 11.74 51.66 31.96
N ASN A 13 11.37 50.82 32.93
CA ASN A 13 10.94 49.44 32.74
C ASN A 13 9.51 49.47 32.17
N GLY A 14 9.36 50.06 30.99
CA GLY A 14 8.12 50.12 30.24
C GLY A 14 7.77 48.70 29.79
N GLN A 15 7.07 47.96 30.65
CA GLN A 15 6.43 46.70 30.31
C GLN A 15 5.50 46.97 29.11
N LYS A 16 6.00 46.75 27.89
CA LYS A 16 5.20 46.76 26.67
C LYS A 16 4.14 45.68 26.84
N LYS A 17 2.92 46.13 27.16
CA LYS A 17 1.75 45.27 27.29
C LYS A 17 1.64 44.42 26.02
N PRO A 18 1.67 43.08 26.10
CA PRO A 18 1.66 42.24 24.92
C PRO A 18 0.42 42.54 24.08
N ARG A 19 0.60 42.85 22.79
CA ARG A 19 -0.50 43.10 21.86
C ARG A 19 -1.33 41.81 21.75
N SER A 20 -2.59 41.86 22.18
CA SER A 20 -3.51 40.71 22.24
C SER A 20 -3.69 39.95 20.91
N GLY A 21 -3.38 40.57 19.76
CA GLY A 21 -3.41 39.89 18.46
C GLY A 21 -2.27 38.90 18.20
N GLN A 22 -1.14 39.02 18.91
CA GLN A 22 0.05 38.20 18.63
C GLN A 22 -0.09 36.77 19.16
N THR A 23 -0.84 36.56 20.25
CA THR A 23 -1.07 35.23 20.84
C THR A 23 -1.94 34.35 19.95
N ALA A 24 -3.01 34.91 19.37
CA ALA A 24 -3.89 34.19 18.45
C ALA A 24 -3.14 33.74 17.17
N SER A 25 -2.33 34.63 16.58
CA SER A 25 -1.52 34.28 15.40
C SER A 25 -0.52 33.16 15.70
N ASN A 26 0.12 33.17 16.87
CA ASN A 26 1.09 32.14 17.24
C ASN A 26 0.43 30.77 17.42
N LEU A 27 -0.76 30.74 18.04
CA LEU A 27 -1.52 29.50 18.21
C LEU A 27 -1.93 28.90 16.86
N VAL A 28 -2.39 29.73 15.92
CA VAL A 28 -2.74 29.28 14.55
C VAL A 28 -1.52 28.70 13.83
N ILE A 29 -0.36 29.36 13.92
CA ILE A 29 0.90 28.87 13.34
C ILE A 29 1.31 27.53 13.97
N GLY A 30 1.20 27.40 15.29
CA GLY A 30 1.50 26.16 16.00
C GLY A 30 0.62 25.00 15.55
N ILE A 31 -0.70 25.21 15.46
CA ILE A 31 -1.66 24.19 14.98
C ILE A 31 -1.35 23.81 13.53
N TRP A 32 -1.07 24.79 12.68
CA TRP A 32 -0.70 24.56 11.28
C TRP A 32 0.54 23.68 11.15
N LEU A 33 1.61 23.95 11.92
CA LEU A 33 2.84 23.16 11.89
C LEU A 33 2.60 21.71 12.34
N VAL A 34 1.82 21.50 13.41
CA VAL A 34 1.47 20.16 13.88
C VAL A 34 0.69 19.39 12.80
N LEU A 35 -0.31 20.03 12.20
CA LEU A 35 -1.09 19.42 11.12
C LEU A 35 -0.21 19.08 9.92
N LEU A 36 0.69 19.98 9.54
CA LEU A 36 1.62 19.77 8.44
C LEU A 36 2.55 18.59 8.70
N TYR A 37 3.07 18.42 9.93
CA TYR A 37 3.83 17.24 10.32
C TYR A 37 3.04 15.95 10.17
N VAL A 38 1.83 15.90 10.75
CA VAL A 38 0.99 14.70 10.72
C VAL A 38 0.70 14.32 9.26
N VAL A 39 0.26 15.28 8.45
CA VAL A 39 -0.08 15.05 7.04
C VAL A 39 1.15 14.60 6.23
N THR A 40 2.28 15.29 6.35
CA THR A 40 3.50 14.96 5.58
C THR A 40 4.11 13.62 5.98
N ILE A 41 4.11 13.28 7.26
CA ILE A 41 4.58 11.97 7.76
C ILE A 41 3.63 10.87 7.29
N SER A 42 2.31 11.04 7.42
CA SER A 42 1.34 10.06 6.94
C SER A 42 1.45 9.83 5.43
N ILE A 43 1.53 10.89 4.62
CA ILE A 43 1.74 10.76 3.17
C ILE A 43 3.05 10.05 2.87
N SER A 44 4.14 10.41 3.55
CA SER A 44 5.45 9.77 3.38
C SER A 44 5.43 8.28 3.67
N ILE A 45 4.78 7.87 4.77
CA ILE A 45 4.62 6.45 5.13
C ILE A 45 3.81 5.71 4.07
N LEU A 46 2.70 6.30 3.61
CA LEU A 46 1.86 5.70 2.57
C LEU A 46 2.61 5.55 1.24
N MET A 47 3.36 6.56 0.82
CA MET A 47 4.18 6.53 -0.40
C MET A 47 5.29 5.48 -0.30
N LEU A 48 5.99 5.42 0.83
CA LEU A 48 7.05 4.44 1.05
C LEU A 48 6.51 3.02 1.10
N SER A 49 5.40 2.79 1.79
CA SER A 49 4.73 1.49 1.84
C SER A 49 4.26 1.06 0.45
N SER A 50 3.62 1.97 -0.31
CA SER A 50 3.19 1.71 -1.69
C SER A 50 4.38 1.34 -2.58
N TYR A 51 5.50 2.08 -2.48
CA TYR A 51 6.71 1.78 -3.22
C TYR A 51 7.30 0.40 -2.84
N GLN A 52 7.34 0.06 -1.55
CA GLN A 52 7.82 -1.25 -1.10
C GLN A 52 6.96 -2.40 -1.64
N ILE A 53 5.64 -2.22 -1.66
CA ILE A 53 4.71 -3.20 -2.21
C ILE A 53 4.95 -3.36 -3.72
N GLN A 54 5.10 -2.26 -4.47
CA GLN A 54 5.44 -2.33 -5.90
C GLN A 54 6.77 -3.02 -6.17
N SER A 55 7.79 -2.69 -5.38
CA SER A 55 9.10 -3.34 -5.47
C SER A 55 8.98 -4.85 -5.27
N ARG A 56 8.27 -5.29 -4.22
CA ARG A 56 8.00 -6.72 -3.97
C ARG A 56 7.26 -7.37 -5.13
N ILE A 57 6.21 -6.74 -5.64
CA ILE A 57 5.44 -7.26 -6.79
C ILE A 57 6.31 -7.40 -8.04
N GLN A 58 7.20 -6.43 -8.30
CA GLN A 58 8.11 -6.48 -9.45
C GLN A 58 9.16 -7.59 -9.34
N TYR A 59 9.49 -8.06 -8.13
CA TYR A 59 10.38 -9.20 -7.92
C TYR A 59 9.68 -10.55 -8.10
N VAL A 60 8.33 -10.59 -8.12
CA VAL A 60 7.58 -11.81 -8.41
C VAL A 60 7.61 -12.03 -9.93
N ASN A 61 8.62 -12.79 -10.38
CA ASN A 61 8.68 -13.33 -11.73
C ASN A 61 7.88 -14.62 -11.75
N ILE A 62 6.84 -14.67 -12.59
CA ILE A 62 6.04 -15.87 -12.82
C ILE A 62 6.36 -16.33 -14.23
N SER A 63 7.01 -17.49 -14.36
CA SER A 63 7.38 -18.05 -15.66
C SER A 63 8.14 -17.05 -16.57
N ASP A 64 9.22 -16.45 -16.04
CA ASP A 64 10.06 -15.45 -16.71
C ASP A 64 9.36 -14.15 -17.13
N THR A 65 8.07 -13.99 -16.80
CA THR A 65 7.30 -12.79 -17.10
C THR A 65 7.16 -11.95 -15.83
N ARG A 66 7.57 -10.68 -15.91
CA ARG A 66 7.38 -9.72 -14.79
C ARG A 66 5.90 -9.42 -14.63
N LEU A 67 5.37 -9.61 -13.43
CA LEU A 67 3.98 -9.27 -13.13
C LEU A 67 3.82 -7.74 -13.13
N SER A 68 2.99 -7.21 -14.04
CA SER A 68 2.67 -5.78 -14.03
C SER A 68 1.60 -5.47 -12.99
N ILE A 69 1.65 -4.28 -12.40
CA ILE A 69 0.64 -3.82 -11.43
C ILE A 69 -0.76 -3.86 -12.03
N TRP A 70 -0.90 -3.51 -13.32
CA TRP A 70 -2.19 -3.56 -14.02
C TRP A 70 -2.77 -4.97 -14.12
N ARG A 71 -1.93 -5.98 -14.39
CA ARG A 71 -2.36 -7.38 -14.33
C ARG A 71 -2.76 -7.77 -12.91
N LEU A 72 -2.01 -7.34 -11.89
CA LEU A 72 -2.37 -7.59 -10.50
C LEU A 72 -3.74 -6.97 -10.13
N ILE A 73 -4.06 -5.77 -10.64
CA ILE A 73 -5.38 -5.14 -10.45
C ILE A 73 -6.49 -5.97 -11.10
N GLU A 74 -6.28 -6.42 -12.34
CA GLU A 74 -7.24 -7.25 -13.06
C GLU A 74 -7.49 -8.56 -12.31
N LEU A 75 -6.43 -9.23 -11.88
CA LEU A 75 -6.49 -10.44 -11.07
C LEU A 75 -7.18 -10.21 -9.74
N SER A 76 -6.86 -9.11 -9.05
CA SER A 76 -7.50 -8.75 -7.79
C SER A 76 -8.99 -8.50 -7.97
N ASN A 77 -9.41 -7.88 -9.07
CA ASN A 77 -10.82 -7.66 -9.36
C ASN A 77 -11.55 -8.99 -9.66
N VAL A 78 -10.99 -9.83 -10.54
CA VAL A 78 -11.54 -11.17 -10.83
C VAL A 78 -11.64 -11.98 -9.54
N TYR A 79 -10.56 -12.07 -8.78
CA TYR A 79 -10.49 -12.77 -7.50
C TYR A 79 -11.52 -12.24 -6.50
N SER A 80 -11.70 -10.92 -6.38
CA SER A 80 -12.66 -10.34 -5.44
C SER A 80 -14.11 -10.66 -5.78
N VAL A 81 -14.49 -10.60 -7.06
CA VAL A 81 -15.85 -10.93 -7.52
C VAL A 81 -16.13 -12.41 -7.28
N GLU A 82 -15.18 -13.26 -7.68
CA GLU A 82 -15.27 -14.70 -7.56
C GLU A 82 -15.28 -15.18 -6.10
N LYS A 83 -14.43 -14.58 -5.25
CA LYS A 83 -14.42 -14.84 -3.81
C LYS A 83 -15.75 -14.51 -3.17
N ASN A 84 -16.35 -13.36 -3.50
CA ASN A 84 -17.68 -13.00 -2.98
C ASN A 84 -18.75 -14.01 -3.41
N ILE A 85 -18.71 -14.49 -4.66
CA ILE A 85 -19.62 -15.55 -5.14
C ILE A 85 -19.41 -16.83 -4.34
N LEU A 86 -18.16 -17.22 -4.10
CA LEU A 86 -17.83 -18.42 -3.34
C LEU A 86 -18.28 -18.33 -1.88
N GLU A 87 -18.07 -17.19 -1.22
CA GLU A 87 -18.50 -16.93 0.16
C GLU A 87 -20.03 -16.97 0.29
N ASN A 88 -20.76 -16.32 -0.62
CA ASN A 88 -22.22 -16.37 -0.65
C ASN A 88 -22.75 -17.80 -0.82
N ARG A 89 -22.15 -18.57 -1.75
CA ARG A 89 -22.55 -19.97 -1.97
C ARG A 89 -22.16 -20.88 -0.81
N LEU A 90 -21.04 -20.63 -0.15
CA LEU A 90 -20.67 -21.36 1.06
C LEU A 90 -21.68 -21.12 2.18
N GLN A 91 -22.16 -19.89 2.32
CA GLN A 91 -23.23 -19.55 3.26
C GLN A 91 -24.55 -20.24 2.91
N GLU A 92 -24.93 -20.31 1.64
CA GLU A 92 -26.10 -21.09 1.18
C GLU A 92 -25.96 -22.58 1.51
N LEU A 93 -24.78 -23.17 1.28
CA LEU A 93 -24.51 -24.56 1.64
C LEU A 93 -24.66 -24.80 3.15
N GLN A 94 -24.18 -23.88 3.98
CA GLN A 94 -24.35 -23.96 5.44
C GLN A 94 -25.83 -23.94 5.84
N GLN A 95 -26.64 -23.10 5.19
CA GLN A 95 -28.10 -23.06 5.42
C GLN A 95 -28.78 -24.37 5.00
N MET A 96 -28.40 -24.94 3.86
CA MET A 96 -28.93 -26.23 3.40
C MET A 96 -28.53 -27.37 4.35
N GLN A 97 -27.30 -27.36 4.85
CA GLN A 97 -26.83 -28.34 5.82
C GLN A 97 -27.64 -28.24 7.13
N ALA A 98 -27.87 -27.03 7.64
CA ALA A 98 -28.71 -26.81 8.82
C ALA A 98 -30.16 -27.28 8.61
N ARG A 99 -30.72 -27.08 7.41
CA ARG A 99 -32.04 -27.60 7.04
C ARG A 99 -32.08 -29.14 7.04
N LEU A 100 -31.05 -29.79 6.47
CA LEU A 100 -30.92 -31.24 6.49
C LEU A 100 -30.84 -31.78 7.92
N ASP A 101 -30.03 -31.16 8.77
CA ASP A 101 -29.89 -31.56 10.18
C ASP A 101 -31.24 -31.46 10.92
N GLY A 102 -32.03 -30.41 10.64
CA GLY A 102 -33.39 -30.27 11.17
C GLY A 102 -34.36 -31.36 10.69
N ILE A 103 -34.29 -31.75 9.42
CA ILE A 103 -35.10 -32.86 8.87
C ILE A 103 -34.72 -34.19 9.51
N VAL A 104 -33.42 -34.47 9.65
CA VAL A 104 -32.92 -35.69 10.30
C VAL A 104 -33.35 -35.74 11.76
N ALA A 105 -33.24 -34.64 12.50
CA ALA A 105 -33.72 -34.56 13.88
C ALA A 105 -35.22 -34.85 13.98
N ARG A 106 -36.04 -34.26 13.10
CA ARG A 106 -37.48 -34.51 13.06
C ARG A 106 -37.80 -35.96 12.72
N ARG A 107 -37.03 -36.59 11.83
CA ARG A 107 -37.19 -38.01 11.50
C ARG A 107 -36.92 -38.89 12.72
N ILE A 108 -35.85 -38.63 13.46
CA ILE A 108 -35.51 -39.36 14.70
C ILE A 108 -36.64 -39.24 15.74
N GLU A 109 -37.23 -38.05 15.87
CA GLU A 109 -38.38 -37.82 16.76
C GLU A 109 -39.60 -38.65 16.31
N LEU A 110 -39.93 -38.65 15.02
CA LEU A 110 -41.03 -39.44 14.45
C LEU A 110 -40.78 -40.95 14.56
N ASP A 111 -39.56 -41.42 14.35
CA ASP A 111 -39.16 -42.82 14.55
C ASP A 111 -39.38 -43.24 16.03
N ALA A 112 -39.03 -42.36 16.98
CA ALA A 112 -39.26 -42.60 18.40
C ALA A 112 -40.74 -42.58 18.77
N GLU A 113 -41.53 -41.63 18.23
CA GLU A 113 -42.99 -41.57 18.42
C GLU A 113 -43.69 -42.80 17.82
N TYR A 114 -43.28 -43.22 16.62
CA TYR A 114 -43.78 -44.41 15.97
C TYR A 114 -43.53 -45.65 16.85
N THR A 115 -42.31 -45.81 17.36
CA THR A 115 -41.95 -46.92 18.28
C THR A 115 -42.81 -46.89 19.55
N LYS A 116 -43.02 -45.72 20.16
CA LYS A 116 -43.88 -45.55 21.35
C LYS A 116 -45.34 -45.92 21.11
N ILE A 117 -45.86 -45.72 19.90
CA ILE A 117 -47.24 -46.10 19.55
C ILE A 117 -47.32 -47.59 19.22
N PHE A 118 -46.34 -48.10 18.48
CA PHE A 118 -46.40 -49.42 17.87
C PHE A 118 -46.15 -50.56 18.86
N ASP A 119 -45.21 -50.40 19.79
CA ASP A 119 -44.88 -51.43 20.78
C ASP A 119 -46.08 -51.76 21.70
N PRO A 120 -46.78 -50.77 22.31
CA PRO A 120 -48.00 -51.03 23.06
C PRO A 120 -49.11 -51.59 22.17
N PHE A 121 -49.29 -51.07 20.95
CA PHE A 121 -50.34 -51.52 20.05
C PHE A 121 -50.25 -53.03 19.73
N TYR A 122 -49.05 -53.56 19.49
CA TYR A 122 -48.84 -55.01 19.32
C TYR A 122 -49.14 -55.82 20.57
N LYS A 123 -48.86 -55.26 21.75
CA LYS A 123 -49.18 -55.89 23.02
C LYS A 123 -50.70 -55.94 23.22
N ASP A 124 -51.38 -54.84 22.94
CA ASP A 124 -52.83 -54.71 23.11
C ASP A 124 -53.59 -55.59 22.11
N ILE A 125 -53.15 -55.67 20.85
CA ILE A 125 -53.75 -56.60 19.88
C ILE A 125 -53.58 -58.05 20.33
N ARG A 126 -52.41 -58.43 20.84
CA ARG A 126 -52.21 -59.80 21.37
C ARG A 126 -53.10 -60.08 22.57
N ALA A 127 -53.24 -59.12 23.48
CA ALA A 127 -54.13 -59.24 24.63
C ALA A 127 -55.60 -59.37 24.18
N PHE A 128 -56.04 -58.51 23.27
CA PHE A 128 -57.38 -58.53 22.69
C PHE A 128 -57.67 -59.86 21.97
N LYS A 129 -56.73 -60.35 21.16
CA LYS A 129 -56.86 -61.67 20.51
C LYS A 129 -57.10 -62.77 21.54
N SER A 130 -56.28 -62.83 22.58
CA SER A 130 -56.42 -63.82 23.66
C SER A 130 -57.77 -63.71 24.39
N ILE A 131 -58.24 -62.50 24.68
CA ILE A 131 -59.54 -62.28 25.33
C ILE A 131 -60.68 -62.82 24.46
N VAL A 132 -60.67 -62.52 23.16
CA VAL A 132 -61.71 -62.98 22.24
C VAL A 132 -61.64 -64.51 22.07
N GLU A 133 -60.46 -65.10 21.85
CA GLU A 133 -60.32 -66.56 21.70
C GLU A 133 -60.84 -67.33 22.93
N ASN A 134 -60.63 -66.78 24.13
CA ASN A 134 -61.16 -67.38 25.36
C ASN A 134 -62.67 -67.17 25.54
N SER A 135 -63.24 -66.14 24.90
CA SER A 135 -64.66 -65.79 25.04
C SER A 135 -65.57 -66.50 24.03
N TYR A 136 -65.03 -66.97 22.91
CA TYR A 136 -65.79 -67.60 21.82
C TYR A 136 -65.23 -69.00 21.52
N GLU A 137 -65.92 -70.03 22.03
CA GLU A 137 -65.50 -71.42 21.89
C GLU A 137 -65.44 -71.84 20.41
N GLY A 138 -64.30 -72.40 19.99
CA GLY A 138 -64.06 -72.81 18.61
C GLY A 138 -63.56 -71.70 17.67
N PHE A 139 -63.41 -70.47 18.14
CA PHE A 139 -62.78 -69.38 17.38
C PHE A 139 -61.29 -69.26 17.69
N SER A 140 -60.45 -69.14 16.65
CA SER A 140 -59.02 -68.84 16.80
C SER A 140 -58.56 -67.91 15.68
N PHE A 141 -57.77 -66.90 16.05
CA PHE A 141 -57.19 -65.98 15.09
C PHE A 141 -56.06 -66.67 14.32
N LYS A 142 -55.90 -66.26 13.06
CA LYS A 142 -54.69 -66.60 12.32
C LYS A 142 -53.46 -65.98 12.99
N PRO A 143 -52.31 -66.69 12.97
CA PRO A 143 -51.08 -66.17 13.53
C PRO A 143 -50.70 -64.85 12.84
N LEU A 144 -50.31 -63.86 13.65
CA LEU A 144 -49.87 -62.57 13.12
C LEU A 144 -48.57 -62.76 12.33
N PRO A 145 -48.49 -62.24 11.10
CA PRO A 145 -47.24 -62.19 10.35
C PRO A 145 -46.15 -61.50 11.16
N LYS A 146 -44.96 -62.11 11.20
CA LYS A 146 -43.81 -61.65 12.01
C LYS A 146 -43.28 -60.28 11.57
N HIS A 147 -43.64 -59.81 10.38
CA HIS A 147 -43.13 -58.58 9.77
C HIS A 147 -44.24 -57.84 9.02
N HIS A 148 -45.20 -57.23 9.72
CA HIS A 148 -46.09 -56.27 9.06
C HIS A 148 -45.41 -54.91 8.93
N LEU A 149 -45.35 -54.42 7.69
CA LEU A 149 -44.86 -53.08 7.35
C LEU A 149 -45.82 -51.94 7.75
N SER A 150 -47.05 -52.22 8.21
CA SER A 150 -47.97 -51.16 8.67
C SER A 150 -49.00 -51.62 9.70
N VAL A 151 -49.32 -50.70 10.62
CA VAL A 151 -50.34 -50.79 11.67
C VAL A 151 -51.72 -51.10 11.10
N LYS A 152 -52.05 -50.47 9.96
CA LYS A 152 -53.28 -50.67 9.20
C LYS A 152 -53.58 -52.12 8.86
N ILE A 153 -52.60 -52.87 8.35
CA ILE A 153 -52.81 -54.25 7.92
C ILE A 153 -53.13 -55.13 9.13
N LEU A 154 -52.45 -54.89 10.26
CA LEU A 154 -52.63 -55.63 11.49
C LEU A 154 -54.06 -55.45 12.07
N TYR A 155 -54.55 -54.22 12.13
CA TYR A 155 -55.92 -53.94 12.58
C TYR A 155 -56.97 -54.49 11.61
N THR A 156 -56.79 -54.25 10.31
CA THR A 156 -57.77 -54.67 9.29
C THR A 156 -57.93 -56.19 9.28
N ASP A 157 -56.84 -56.94 9.43
CA ASP A 157 -56.87 -58.40 9.51
C ASP A 157 -57.62 -58.90 10.75
N VAL A 158 -57.41 -58.25 11.91
CA VAL A 158 -58.15 -58.57 13.14
C VAL A 158 -59.63 -58.24 13.01
N ALA A 159 -59.97 -57.04 12.50
CA ALA A 159 -61.35 -56.60 12.34
C ALA A 159 -62.11 -57.48 11.33
N GLN A 160 -61.47 -57.89 10.24
CA GLN A 160 -62.05 -58.76 9.23
C GLN A 160 -62.28 -60.18 9.76
N GLN A 161 -61.38 -60.71 10.59
CA GLN A 161 -61.58 -62.03 11.23
C GLN A 161 -62.72 -62.04 12.25
N LEU A 162 -63.12 -60.87 12.76
CA LEU A 162 -64.25 -60.71 13.66
C LEU A 162 -65.59 -60.47 12.94
N GLU A 163 -65.57 -60.29 11.63
CA GLU A 163 -66.76 -60.02 10.84
C GLU A 163 -67.73 -61.23 10.90
N GLY A 164 -68.92 -61.02 11.47
CA GLY A 164 -69.93 -62.06 11.70
C GLY A 164 -70.04 -62.57 13.14
N LEU A 165 -69.15 -62.15 14.05
CA LEU A 165 -69.29 -62.43 15.49
C LEU A 165 -70.10 -61.34 16.21
N THR A 166 -71.01 -61.74 17.10
CA THR A 166 -71.71 -60.81 18.00
C THR A 166 -70.80 -60.44 19.17
N LEU A 167 -70.05 -59.34 19.01
CA LEU A 167 -69.13 -58.81 20.02
C LEU A 167 -69.87 -58.18 21.20
N THR A 168 -69.38 -58.42 22.42
CA THR A 168 -69.82 -57.72 23.66
C THR A 168 -69.48 -56.23 23.60
N GLU A 169 -70.14 -55.41 24.42
CA GLU A 169 -69.85 -53.96 24.48
C GLU A 169 -68.38 -53.68 24.83
N ASP A 170 -67.79 -54.46 25.74
CA ASP A 170 -66.37 -54.34 26.12
C ASP A 170 -65.44 -54.64 24.94
N HIS A 171 -65.72 -55.70 24.15
CA HIS A 171 -64.95 -56.01 22.96
C HIS A 171 -65.05 -54.91 21.91
N GLN A 172 -66.24 -54.30 21.74
CA GLN A 172 -66.43 -53.18 20.82
C GLN A 172 -65.69 -51.92 21.28
N ALA A 173 -65.66 -51.65 22.60
CA ALA A 173 -64.89 -50.55 23.17
C ALA A 173 -63.38 -50.72 22.95
N MET A 174 -62.84 -51.92 23.21
CA MET A 174 -61.43 -52.23 22.94
C MET A 174 -61.09 -52.12 21.45
N LEU A 175 -61.96 -52.61 20.57
CA LEU A 175 -61.77 -52.51 19.12
C LEU A 175 -61.72 -51.05 18.66
N LYS A 176 -62.60 -50.20 19.19
CA LYS A 176 -62.59 -48.74 18.92
C LYS A 176 -61.31 -48.07 19.42
N GLU A 177 -60.79 -48.45 20.58
CA GLU A 177 -59.52 -47.93 21.09
C GLU A 177 -58.35 -48.34 20.19
N LEU A 178 -58.32 -49.61 19.77
CA LEU A 178 -57.33 -50.11 18.81
C LEU A 178 -57.43 -49.37 17.46
N GLU A 179 -58.64 -49.11 16.95
CA GLU A 179 -58.83 -48.32 15.73
C GLU A 179 -58.25 -46.90 15.86
N GLN A 180 -58.49 -46.23 17.00
CA GLN A 180 -57.93 -44.90 17.26
C GLN A 180 -56.40 -44.91 17.33
N ARG A 181 -55.81 -45.90 18.00
CA ARG A 181 -54.34 -46.07 18.06
C ARG A 181 -53.77 -46.38 16.68
N GLN A 182 -54.48 -47.20 15.87
CA GLN A 182 -54.10 -47.49 14.50
C GLN A 182 -54.11 -46.23 13.62
N LYS A 183 -55.14 -45.39 13.71
CA LYS A 183 -55.19 -44.10 12.99
C LYS A 183 -54.00 -43.20 13.34
N ARG A 184 -53.67 -43.05 14.63
CA ARG A 184 -52.49 -42.28 15.07
C ARG A 184 -51.19 -42.87 14.54
N GLY A 185 -51.04 -44.19 14.60
CA GLY A 185 -49.86 -44.89 14.06
C GLY A 185 -49.70 -44.70 12.56
N ASP A 186 -50.78 -44.76 11.79
CA ASP A 186 -50.77 -44.52 10.34
C ASP A 186 -50.43 -43.07 9.99
N ASP A 187 -50.89 -42.09 10.78
CA ASP A 187 -50.55 -40.69 10.60
C ASP A 187 -49.06 -40.44 10.85
N VAL A 188 -48.51 -41.01 11.94
CA VAL A 188 -47.06 -40.93 12.25
C VAL A 188 -46.25 -41.63 11.15
N PHE A 189 -46.67 -42.81 10.69
CA PHE A 189 -45.99 -43.54 9.61
C PHE A 189 -45.99 -42.75 8.29
N ARG A 190 -47.12 -42.11 7.94
CA ARG A 190 -47.22 -41.26 6.74
C ARG A 190 -46.29 -40.06 6.85
N ASN A 191 -46.25 -39.41 8.01
CA ASN A 191 -45.35 -38.29 8.28
C ASN A 191 -43.90 -38.73 8.19
N LEU A 192 -43.54 -39.88 8.76
CA LEU A 192 -42.20 -40.46 8.68
C LEU A 192 -41.77 -40.73 7.23
N GLY A 193 -42.66 -41.32 6.43
CA GLY A 193 -42.41 -41.54 5.00
C GLY A 193 -42.17 -40.24 4.23
N GLY A 194 -42.97 -39.20 4.51
CA GLY A 194 -42.78 -37.86 3.95
C GLY A 194 -41.47 -37.22 4.39
N THR A 195 -41.12 -37.29 5.67
CA THR A 195 -39.87 -36.76 6.21
C THR A 195 -38.65 -37.48 5.63
N LYS A 196 -38.69 -38.80 5.47
CA LYS A 196 -37.59 -39.56 4.85
C LYS A 196 -37.39 -39.17 3.39
N ARG A 197 -38.47 -39.02 2.62
CA ARG A 197 -38.39 -38.54 1.24
C ARG A 197 -37.78 -37.14 1.17
N ASN A 198 -38.21 -36.23 2.04
CA ASN A 198 -37.63 -34.89 2.14
C ASN A 198 -36.15 -34.92 2.55
N GLU A 199 -35.74 -35.87 3.41
CA GLU A 199 -34.33 -36.09 3.78
C GLU A 199 -33.50 -36.48 2.55
N ASP A 200 -33.97 -37.47 1.78
CA ASP A 200 -33.29 -37.97 0.58
C ASP A 200 -33.20 -36.88 -0.50
N GLU A 201 -34.29 -36.14 -0.74
CA GLU A 201 -34.33 -35.01 -1.68
C GLU A 201 -33.35 -33.89 -1.25
N THR A 202 -33.38 -33.47 0.02
CA THR A 202 -32.46 -32.43 0.53
C THR A 202 -31.00 -32.90 0.51
N ARG A 203 -30.73 -34.19 0.78
CA ARG A 203 -29.38 -34.77 0.71
C ARG A 203 -28.84 -34.76 -0.72
N ALA A 204 -29.68 -35.06 -1.71
CA ALA A 204 -29.34 -34.97 -3.12
C ALA A 204 -29.02 -33.52 -3.52
N GLU A 205 -29.87 -32.55 -3.12
CA GLU A 205 -29.64 -31.11 -3.34
C GLU A 205 -28.30 -30.65 -2.75
N VAL A 206 -28.00 -31.02 -1.49
CA VAL A 206 -26.72 -30.68 -0.83
C VAL A 206 -25.53 -31.27 -1.59
N SER A 207 -25.64 -32.50 -2.09
CA SER A 207 -24.57 -33.15 -2.85
C SER A 207 -24.33 -32.47 -4.19
N GLU A 208 -25.39 -32.13 -4.92
CA GLU A 208 -25.31 -31.39 -6.18
C GLU A 208 -24.71 -30.00 -5.96
N TYR A 209 -25.11 -29.32 -4.89
CA TYR A 209 -24.59 -27.99 -4.54
C TYR A 209 -23.09 -28.04 -4.19
N LYS A 210 -22.64 -29.07 -3.46
CA LYS A 210 -21.20 -29.30 -3.19
C LYS A 210 -20.41 -29.51 -4.49
N PHE A 211 -20.98 -30.25 -5.44
CA PHE A 211 -20.34 -30.45 -6.74
C PHE A 211 -20.24 -29.13 -7.53
N ALA A 212 -21.32 -28.34 -7.57
CA ALA A 212 -21.32 -27.03 -8.21
C ALA A 212 -20.31 -26.06 -7.57
N LEU A 213 -20.18 -26.06 -6.24
CA LEU A 213 -19.16 -25.29 -5.51
C LEU A 213 -17.74 -25.69 -5.90
N LYS A 214 -17.48 -27.00 -6.01
CA LYS A 214 -16.19 -27.52 -6.48
C LYS A 214 -15.90 -27.01 -7.90
N THR A 215 -16.86 -27.10 -8.82
CA THR A 215 -16.71 -26.58 -10.19
C THR A 215 -16.44 -25.08 -10.22
N ILE A 216 -17.07 -24.29 -9.35
CA ILE A 216 -16.79 -22.84 -9.25
C ILE A 216 -15.39 -22.61 -8.70
N SER A 217 -15.00 -23.27 -7.60
CA SER A 217 -13.64 -23.20 -7.07
C SER A 217 -12.60 -23.53 -8.14
N ASP A 218 -12.85 -24.56 -8.96
CA ASP A 218 -11.97 -24.95 -10.06
C ASP A 218 -11.96 -23.92 -11.20
N LYS A 219 -13.10 -23.27 -11.48
CA LYS A 219 -13.18 -22.14 -12.43
C LYS A 219 -12.46 -20.89 -11.94
N ILE A 220 -12.56 -20.57 -10.65
CA ILE A 220 -11.83 -19.44 -10.03
C ILE A 220 -10.34 -19.67 -10.17
N ARG A 221 -9.90 -20.89 -9.85
CA ARG A 221 -8.54 -21.35 -10.10
C ARG A 221 -8.20 -21.15 -11.59
N ALA A 222 -8.97 -21.71 -12.51
CA ALA A 222 -8.69 -21.60 -13.94
C ALA A 222 -8.72 -20.15 -14.49
N GLY A 223 -9.62 -19.28 -14.01
CA GLY A 223 -9.84 -17.92 -14.50
C GLY A 223 -8.82 -16.93 -13.98
N VAL A 224 -8.56 -16.95 -12.66
CA VAL A 224 -7.46 -16.16 -12.06
C VAL A 224 -6.16 -16.54 -12.75
N TYR A 225 -5.88 -17.83 -12.97
CA TYR A 225 -4.58 -18.24 -13.50
C TYR A 225 -4.47 -18.25 -15.04
N GLY A 226 -5.58 -18.42 -15.76
CA GLY A 226 -5.62 -18.25 -17.21
C GLY A 226 -5.37 -16.80 -17.65
N THR A 227 -5.67 -15.84 -16.77
CA THR A 227 -5.39 -14.41 -17.00
C THR A 227 -3.91 -14.07 -16.76
N ILE A 228 -3.20 -14.83 -15.91
CA ILE A 228 -1.78 -14.60 -15.60
C ILE A 228 -0.87 -15.05 -16.73
N SER A 229 -1.29 -16.07 -17.48
CA SER A 229 -0.40 -16.70 -18.42
C SER A 229 -1.09 -17.12 -19.71
N THR A 230 -0.76 -16.40 -20.77
CA THR A 230 -0.97 -16.87 -22.15
C THR A 230 0.08 -17.93 -22.54
N THR A 231 1.09 -18.23 -21.71
CA THR A 231 2.30 -18.98 -22.08
C THR A 231 2.64 -20.20 -21.20
N THR A 232 2.10 -20.30 -19.98
CA THR A 232 2.40 -21.31 -18.96
C THR A 232 1.17 -21.60 -18.08
N PRO A 233 0.56 -22.79 -18.19
CA PRO A 233 -0.57 -23.21 -17.36
C PRO A 233 -0.23 -23.20 -15.87
N TYR A 234 -1.21 -22.92 -15.00
CA TYR A 234 -1.08 -22.92 -13.53
C TYR A 234 -0.47 -24.20 -12.93
N ASP A 235 -0.76 -25.35 -13.55
CA ASP A 235 -0.22 -26.64 -13.10
C ASP A 235 1.32 -26.71 -13.24
N GLY A 236 1.92 -25.78 -13.98
CA GLY A 236 3.37 -25.62 -14.09
C GLY A 236 4.00 -24.68 -13.06
N LEU A 237 3.21 -23.95 -12.25
CA LEU A 237 3.74 -23.13 -11.15
C LEU A 237 4.04 -24.02 -9.94
N ASP A 238 5.17 -23.76 -9.29
CA ASP A 238 5.48 -24.42 -8.04
C ASP A 238 4.59 -23.89 -6.88
N GLU A 239 4.48 -24.64 -5.78
CA GLU A 239 3.65 -24.24 -4.64
C GLU A 239 4.13 -22.94 -3.96
N ASN A 240 5.42 -22.60 -4.10
CA ASN A 240 5.97 -21.36 -3.57
C ASN A 240 5.51 -20.15 -4.42
N GLU A 241 5.56 -20.23 -5.75
CA GLU A 241 5.07 -19.21 -6.67
C GLU A 241 3.57 -18.96 -6.47
N LYS A 242 2.80 -20.04 -6.26
CA LYS A 242 1.36 -19.96 -5.95
C LYS A 242 1.10 -19.21 -4.66
N SER A 243 1.80 -19.56 -3.58
CA SER A 243 1.64 -18.86 -2.30
C SER A 243 2.08 -17.40 -2.39
N LEU A 244 3.19 -17.09 -3.06
CA LEU A 244 3.65 -15.71 -3.28
C LEU A 244 2.64 -14.86 -4.04
N LEU A 245 2.04 -15.42 -5.09
CA LEU A 245 1.01 -14.74 -5.86
C LEU A 245 -0.26 -14.53 -5.03
N GLN A 246 -0.68 -15.54 -4.27
CA GLN A 246 -1.85 -15.44 -3.40
C GLN A 246 -1.64 -14.38 -2.31
N ASP A 247 -0.45 -14.35 -1.70
CA ASP A 247 -0.08 -13.33 -0.72
C ASP A 247 -0.09 -11.94 -1.36
N ALA A 248 0.50 -11.76 -2.54
CA ALA A 248 0.49 -10.49 -3.26
C ALA A 248 -0.93 -10.01 -3.62
N VAL A 249 -1.80 -10.90 -4.12
CA VAL A 249 -3.19 -10.58 -4.44
C VAL A 249 -3.98 -10.24 -3.18
N SER A 250 -3.76 -10.98 -2.09
CA SER A 250 -4.46 -10.76 -0.81
C SER A 250 -4.03 -9.45 -0.14
N GLU A 251 -2.74 -9.13 -0.14
CA GLU A 251 -2.18 -7.87 0.36
C GLU A 251 -2.73 -6.70 -0.47
N PHE A 252 -2.71 -6.82 -1.80
CA PHE A 252 -3.26 -5.81 -2.70
C PHE A 252 -4.78 -5.61 -2.53
N SER A 253 -5.53 -6.70 -2.35
CA SER A 253 -6.97 -6.62 -2.08
C SER A 253 -7.27 -5.96 -0.74
N SER A 254 -6.41 -6.15 0.26
CA SER A 254 -6.55 -5.54 1.58
C SER A 254 -6.35 -4.02 1.50
N LEU A 255 -5.42 -3.55 0.65
CA LEU A 255 -5.22 -2.11 0.39
C LEU A 255 -6.48 -1.44 -0.19
N LYS A 256 -7.28 -2.16 -0.98
CA LYS A 256 -8.53 -1.64 -1.56
C LYS A 256 -9.57 -1.27 -0.48
N ASN A 257 -9.52 -1.96 0.66
CA ASN A 257 -10.47 -1.77 1.76
C ASN A 257 -9.98 -0.80 2.85
N ILE A 258 -8.71 -0.37 2.82
CA ILE A 258 -8.15 0.58 3.79
C ILE A 258 -8.63 2.02 3.50
N LEU A 259 -8.75 2.82 4.57
CA LEU A 259 -9.32 4.17 4.60
C LEU A 259 -9.05 4.99 3.32
N TRP A 260 -10.17 5.41 2.69
CA TRP A 260 -10.25 6.35 1.56
C TRP A 260 -9.74 5.89 0.20
N LYS A 261 -9.36 4.61 0.02
CA LYS A 261 -8.78 4.10 -1.25
C LYS A 261 -7.50 4.84 -1.68
N LEU A 262 -6.96 5.73 -0.84
CA LEU A 262 -5.72 6.46 -1.12
C LEU A 262 -4.53 5.51 -1.27
N PRO A 263 -4.29 4.52 -0.38
CA PRO A 263 -3.16 3.60 -0.54
C PRO A 263 -3.26 2.81 -1.84
N TYR A 264 -4.48 2.38 -2.20
CA TYR A 264 -4.74 1.69 -3.46
C TYR A 264 -4.41 2.57 -4.68
N ASN A 265 -4.92 3.80 -4.72
CA ASN A 265 -4.64 4.71 -5.83
C ASN A 265 -3.14 5.04 -5.95
N LEU A 266 -2.43 5.18 -4.82
CA LEU A 266 -0.99 5.40 -4.79
C LEU A 266 -0.21 4.17 -5.28
N ALA A 267 -0.59 2.97 -4.84
CA ALA A 267 0.04 1.72 -5.25
C ALA A 267 -0.12 1.41 -6.75
N ILE A 268 -1.03 2.07 -7.45
CA ILE A 268 -1.23 1.92 -8.90
C ILE A 268 -0.39 2.91 -9.71
N MET A 269 0.07 4.01 -9.09
CA MET A 269 0.90 4.99 -9.77
C MET A 269 2.26 4.40 -10.17
N PRO A 270 2.89 4.84 -11.27
CA PRO A 270 4.26 4.43 -11.60
C PRO A 270 5.22 4.71 -10.42
N ALA A 271 6.20 3.82 -10.21
CA ALA A 271 7.14 3.91 -9.10
C ALA A 271 7.90 5.25 -9.09
N GLU A 272 8.19 5.80 -10.28
CA GLU A 272 8.84 7.10 -10.46
C GLU A 272 7.98 8.26 -9.95
N VAL A 273 6.66 8.17 -10.15
CA VAL A 273 5.69 9.16 -9.68
C VAL A 273 5.59 9.11 -8.15
N LEU A 274 5.56 7.91 -7.58
CA LEU A 274 5.61 7.71 -6.12
C LEU A 274 6.86 8.32 -5.50
N VAL A 275 8.04 8.07 -6.11
CA VAL A 275 9.30 8.65 -5.64
C VAL A 275 9.29 10.17 -5.76
N LEU A 276 8.71 10.73 -6.82
CA LEU A 276 8.59 12.19 -6.98
C LEU A 276 7.69 12.81 -5.88
N PHE A 277 6.55 12.20 -5.58
CA PHE A 277 5.71 12.65 -4.46
C PHE A 277 6.38 12.49 -3.10
N LEU A 278 7.14 11.41 -2.91
CA LEU A 278 7.93 11.18 -1.71
C LEU A 278 9.00 12.29 -1.54
N VAL A 279 9.72 12.65 -2.60
CA VAL A 279 10.69 13.77 -2.61
C VAL A 279 10.03 15.07 -2.17
N LEU A 280 8.86 15.39 -2.75
CA LEU A 280 8.12 16.60 -2.41
C LEU A 280 7.72 16.60 -0.93
N ALA A 281 7.10 15.51 -0.46
CA ALA A 281 6.66 15.38 0.94
C ALA A 281 7.83 15.49 1.92
N MET A 282 8.97 14.88 1.61
CA MET A 282 10.19 14.93 2.41
C MET A 282 10.84 16.33 2.39
N GLY A 283 10.77 17.05 1.27
CA GLY A 283 11.19 18.45 1.18
C GLY A 283 10.32 19.39 2.02
N VAL A 284 8.98 19.19 1.98
CA VAL A 284 8.04 19.89 2.86
C VAL A 284 8.36 19.59 4.33
N LEU A 285 8.61 18.33 4.68
CA LEU A 285 8.97 17.92 6.03
C LEU A 285 10.26 18.58 6.51
N GLY A 286 11.33 18.56 5.70
CA GLY A 286 12.60 19.21 6.01
C GLY A 286 12.45 20.71 6.27
N SER A 287 11.69 21.40 5.43
CA SER A 287 11.38 22.82 5.62
C SER A 287 10.50 23.07 6.85
N THR A 288 9.57 22.17 7.15
CA THR A 288 8.74 22.25 8.37
C THR A 288 9.59 22.12 9.63
N ILE A 289 10.62 21.26 9.63
CA ILE A 289 11.60 21.15 10.72
C ILE A 289 12.34 22.47 10.92
N PHE A 290 12.83 23.07 9.83
CA PHE A 290 13.49 24.38 9.89
C PHE A 290 12.60 25.45 10.51
N ILE A 291 11.36 25.57 10.01
CA ILE A 291 10.39 26.57 10.50
C ILE A 291 10.04 26.31 11.96
N THR A 292 9.92 25.05 12.36
CA THR A 292 9.62 24.69 13.75
C THR A 292 10.76 25.08 14.69
N GLN A 293 12.01 24.87 14.27
CA GLN A 293 13.17 25.37 15.03
C GLN A 293 13.16 26.90 15.13
N LEU A 294 12.80 27.60 14.06
CA LEU A 294 12.68 29.06 14.05
C LEU A 294 11.55 29.54 14.97
N TYR A 295 10.41 28.84 14.97
CA TYR A 295 9.26 29.11 15.82
C TYR A 295 9.63 29.05 17.30
N PHE A 296 10.33 28.00 17.74
CA PHE A 296 10.77 27.85 19.14
C PHE A 296 11.93 28.78 19.53
N ARG A 297 12.72 29.25 18.56
CA ARG A 297 13.85 30.17 18.83
C ARG A 297 13.47 31.65 18.69
N ARG A 298 12.19 31.97 18.47
CA ARG A 298 11.72 33.33 18.17
C ARG A 298 12.19 34.37 19.19
N ASP A 299 12.20 34.03 20.48
CA ASP A 299 12.60 34.95 21.55
C ASP A 299 14.07 35.39 21.44
N LYS A 300 14.94 34.58 20.84
CA LYS A 300 16.35 34.94 20.61
C LYS A 300 16.57 35.86 19.41
N TYR A 301 15.58 35.99 18.52
CA TYR A 301 15.67 36.76 17.29
C TYR A 301 14.81 38.04 17.31
N GLN A 302 14.16 38.34 18.45
CA GLN A 302 13.41 39.58 18.63
C GLN A 302 14.34 40.79 18.40
N GLY A 303 14.03 41.59 17.38
CA GLY A 303 14.78 42.81 17.03
C GLY A 303 15.47 42.83 15.66
N LYS A 304 15.81 41.69 15.04
CA LYS A 304 16.49 41.69 13.71
C LYS A 304 15.61 41.18 12.56
N TYR A 305 14.57 40.40 12.85
CA TYR A 305 13.72 39.74 11.84
C TYR A 305 12.21 39.88 12.09
N ASP A 306 11.80 40.66 13.09
CA ASP A 306 10.39 40.72 13.53
C ASP A 306 9.44 41.30 12.47
N GLU A 307 9.92 42.14 11.54
CA GLU A 307 9.06 42.70 10.47
C GLU A 307 8.77 41.73 9.32
N HIS A 308 9.58 40.67 9.15
CA HIS A 308 9.43 39.76 8.00
C HIS A 308 8.78 38.41 8.35
N LEU A 309 8.60 38.11 9.65
CA LEU A 309 7.98 36.87 10.13
C LEU A 309 6.44 36.94 10.13
N ASN A 310 5.86 37.31 8.99
CA ASN A 310 4.40 37.26 8.79
C ASN A 310 3.92 35.81 8.71
N ALA A 311 2.65 35.55 9.09
CA ALA A 311 2.06 34.21 8.96
C ALA A 311 2.22 33.63 7.55
N ALA A 312 2.17 34.47 6.51
CA ALA A 312 2.44 34.09 5.13
C ALA A 312 3.79 33.36 4.94
N PHE A 313 4.85 33.78 5.64
CA PHE A 313 6.15 33.11 5.60
C PHE A 313 6.06 31.66 6.09
N PHE A 314 5.33 31.41 7.17
CA PHE A 314 5.13 30.05 7.72
C PHE A 314 4.31 29.16 6.78
N PHE A 315 3.40 29.73 5.98
CA PHE A 315 2.61 28.98 5.00
C PHE A 315 3.34 28.74 3.68
N SER A 316 4.14 29.69 3.19
CA SER A 316 4.85 29.57 1.91
C SER A 316 6.13 28.76 2.01
N ARG A 317 6.80 28.78 3.16
CA ARG A 317 8.12 28.15 3.34
C ARG A 317 8.16 26.63 3.12
N PRO A 318 7.15 25.83 3.51
CA PRO A 318 7.13 24.40 3.20
C PRO A 318 7.14 24.11 1.68
N TRP A 319 6.47 24.94 0.88
CA TRP A 319 6.46 24.82 -0.59
C TRP A 319 7.83 25.07 -1.20
N PHE A 320 8.58 26.05 -0.68
CA PHE A 320 9.98 26.25 -1.10
C PHE A 320 10.84 25.02 -0.79
N GLY A 321 10.62 24.36 0.36
CA GLY A 321 11.28 23.10 0.68
C GLY A 321 11.01 22.00 -0.35
N ALA A 322 9.75 21.84 -0.76
CA ALA A 322 9.36 20.91 -1.81
C ALA A 322 10.06 21.22 -3.15
N ILE A 323 10.04 22.49 -3.58
CA ILE A 323 10.65 22.90 -4.85
C ILE A 323 12.16 22.65 -4.83
N THR A 324 12.85 23.06 -3.76
CA THR A 324 14.30 22.84 -3.64
C THR A 324 14.66 21.36 -3.62
N ALA A 325 13.89 20.53 -2.90
CA ALA A 325 14.07 19.08 -2.91
C ALA A 325 13.88 18.47 -4.30
N LEU A 326 12.88 18.93 -5.05
CA LEU A 326 12.65 18.49 -6.43
C LEU A 326 13.81 18.89 -7.35
N SER A 327 14.31 20.12 -7.26
CA SER A 327 15.45 20.59 -8.05
C SER A 327 16.70 19.76 -7.79
N ILE A 328 17.00 19.47 -6.52
CA ILE A 328 18.15 18.64 -6.13
C ILE A 328 17.96 17.19 -6.59
N TYR A 329 16.75 16.64 -6.49
CA TYR A 329 16.46 15.30 -7.02
C TYR A 329 16.71 15.20 -8.53
N VAL A 330 16.25 16.17 -9.32
CA VAL A 330 16.49 16.22 -10.77
C VAL A 330 18.00 16.30 -11.06
N LEU A 331 18.73 17.15 -10.34
CA LEU A 331 20.17 17.29 -10.49
C LEU A 331 20.90 15.97 -10.14
N ALA A 332 20.52 15.32 -9.04
CA ALA A 332 21.09 14.05 -8.63
C ALA A 332 20.82 12.94 -9.66
N LYS A 333 19.60 12.87 -10.20
CA LYS A 333 19.23 11.89 -11.23
C LYS A 333 19.99 12.13 -12.54
N ALA A 334 20.14 13.39 -12.96
CA ALA A 334 20.96 13.76 -14.12
C ALA A 334 22.45 13.42 -13.90
N GLY A 335 22.97 13.65 -12.69
CA GLY A 335 24.33 13.30 -12.32
C GLY A 335 24.60 11.79 -12.37
N VAL A 336 23.67 10.96 -11.87
CA VAL A 336 23.78 9.50 -11.97
C VAL A 336 23.82 9.05 -13.43
N LEU A 337 22.95 9.62 -14.29
CA LEU A 337 22.94 9.31 -15.73
C LEU A 337 24.26 9.67 -16.43
N PHE A 338 24.96 10.71 -15.98
CA PHE A 338 26.27 11.08 -16.54
C PHE A 338 27.41 10.16 -16.06
N LEU A 339 27.33 9.67 -14.83
CA LEU A 339 28.38 8.86 -14.20
C LEU A 339 28.26 7.36 -14.50
N THR A 340 27.08 6.88 -14.91
CA THR A 340 26.85 5.46 -15.19
C THR A 340 26.96 5.19 -16.68
N ASP A 341 27.90 4.32 -17.07
CA ASP A 341 28.15 3.95 -18.47
C ASP A 341 26.88 3.34 -19.08
N PRO A 342 26.36 3.88 -20.21
CA PRO A 342 25.14 3.39 -20.86
C PRO A 342 25.20 1.91 -21.24
N SER A 343 26.40 1.34 -21.39
CA SER A 343 26.59 -0.09 -21.70
C SER A 343 26.25 -1.03 -20.54
N THR A 344 26.22 -0.52 -19.29
CA THR A 344 25.90 -1.30 -18.09
C THR A 344 24.43 -1.18 -17.64
N GLN A 345 23.64 -0.32 -18.30
CA GLN A 345 22.24 -0.06 -17.95
C GLN A 345 21.26 -0.80 -18.85
N SER A 346 21.13 -2.12 -18.67
CA SER A 346 19.90 -2.83 -19.05
C SER A 346 18.80 -2.74 -17.99
N GLY A 347 19.11 -2.19 -16.81
CA GLY A 347 18.15 -1.81 -15.78
C GLY A 347 18.36 -0.36 -15.39
N SER A 348 17.29 0.44 -15.37
CA SER A 348 17.31 1.78 -14.78
C SER A 348 17.97 1.71 -13.41
N ALA A 349 19.11 2.36 -13.23
CA ALA A 349 19.79 2.43 -11.93
C ALA A 349 18.90 3.26 -10.98
N THR A 350 17.91 2.61 -10.36
CA THR A 350 16.98 3.23 -9.45
C THR A 350 17.70 3.49 -8.14
N LEU A 351 17.99 4.76 -7.89
CA LEU A 351 18.46 5.23 -6.59
C LEU A 351 17.51 4.76 -5.48
N SER A 352 18.08 4.32 -4.36
CA SER A 352 17.30 3.91 -3.19
C SER A 352 16.35 5.03 -2.74
N PRO A 353 15.04 4.79 -2.59
CA PRO A 353 14.08 5.80 -2.12
C PRO A 353 14.45 6.39 -0.77
N PHE A 354 15.12 5.62 0.09
CA PHE A 354 15.60 6.08 1.40
C PHE A 354 16.68 7.15 1.25
N PHE A 355 17.63 6.92 0.34
CA PHE A 355 18.69 7.88 0.06
C PHE A 355 18.14 9.16 -0.57
N ILE A 356 17.21 9.02 -1.52
CA ILE A 356 16.51 10.15 -2.13
C ILE A 356 15.74 10.95 -1.06
N SER A 357 15.00 10.27 -0.18
CA SER A 357 14.24 10.90 0.90
C SER A 357 15.16 11.66 1.85
N PHE A 358 16.30 11.09 2.20
CA PHE A 358 17.31 11.75 3.05
C PHE A 358 17.83 13.04 2.40
N ILE A 359 18.21 12.99 1.12
CA ILE A 359 18.63 14.18 0.37
C ILE A 359 17.50 15.21 0.31
N ALA A 360 16.26 14.79 0.09
CA ALA A 360 15.11 15.69 0.03
C ALA A 360 14.85 16.40 1.37
N ILE A 361 14.97 15.71 2.50
CA ILE A 361 14.86 16.31 3.84
C ILE A 361 15.96 17.36 4.04
N ILE A 362 17.22 17.01 3.75
CA ILE A 362 18.36 17.94 3.87
C ILE A 362 18.13 19.17 2.99
N SER A 363 17.69 18.94 1.75
CA SER A 363 17.39 20.00 0.78
C SER A 363 16.31 20.96 1.27
N GLY A 364 15.25 20.42 1.89
CA GLY A 364 14.20 21.23 2.50
C GLY A 364 14.70 22.03 3.70
N LEU A 365 15.49 21.39 4.57
CA LEU A 365 16.06 21.98 5.79
C LEU A 365 17.01 23.15 5.46
N PHE A 366 17.85 22.97 4.44
CA PHE A 366 18.85 23.94 3.99
C PHE A 366 18.44 24.69 2.72
N SER A 367 17.13 24.85 2.48
CA SER A 367 16.63 25.41 1.21
C SER A 367 17.25 26.76 0.83
N GLU A 368 17.53 27.64 1.81
CA GLU A 368 18.24 28.91 1.58
C GLU A 368 19.70 28.73 1.18
N GLN A 369 20.46 27.92 1.94
CA GLN A 369 21.87 27.67 1.62
C GLN A 369 22.00 26.93 0.29
N ALA A 370 21.09 25.99 0.02
CA ALA A 370 21.03 25.25 -1.23
C ALA A 370 20.77 26.18 -2.43
N ILE A 371 19.83 27.12 -2.32
CA ILE A 371 19.58 28.11 -3.37
C ILE A 371 20.82 28.99 -3.58
N GLN A 372 21.48 29.45 -2.51
CA GLN A 372 22.71 30.24 -2.61
C GLN A 372 23.85 29.44 -3.25
N ALA A 373 23.99 28.15 -2.92
CA ALA A 373 24.98 27.26 -3.50
C ALA A 373 24.70 27.03 -5.00
N ILE A 374 23.45 26.77 -5.37
CA ILE A 374 23.03 26.61 -6.77
C ILE A 374 23.28 27.91 -7.54
N LYS A 375 22.92 29.07 -6.97
CA LYS A 375 23.16 30.37 -7.59
C LYS A 375 24.66 30.62 -7.78
N THR A 376 25.48 30.34 -6.76
CA THR A 376 26.94 30.49 -6.86
C THR A 376 27.53 29.56 -7.90
N ALA A 377 27.07 28.31 -7.95
CA ALA A 377 27.51 27.33 -8.94
C ALA A 377 27.09 27.72 -10.36
N ALA A 378 25.84 28.18 -10.53
CA ALA A 378 25.31 28.67 -11.80
C ALA A 378 26.04 29.94 -12.25
N ASP A 379 26.24 30.91 -11.36
CA ASP A 379 27.00 32.13 -11.64
C ASP A 379 28.43 31.78 -12.05
N ASN A 380 29.09 30.86 -11.37
CA ASN A 380 30.43 30.40 -11.75
C ASN A 380 30.42 29.66 -13.09
N TRP A 381 29.39 28.85 -13.36
CA TRP A 381 29.27 28.13 -14.62
C TRP A 381 29.03 29.07 -15.80
N PHE A 382 28.09 30.00 -15.67
CA PHE A 382 27.73 30.96 -16.73
C PHE A 382 28.77 32.07 -16.90
N LYS A 383 29.42 32.54 -15.83
CA LYS A 383 30.53 33.50 -15.94
C LYS A 383 31.76 32.89 -16.61
N ASN A 384 31.99 31.59 -16.42
CA ASN A 384 33.08 30.88 -17.11
C ASN A 384 32.74 30.50 -18.57
N GLN A 385 31.54 30.81 -19.04
CA GLN A 385 31.05 30.46 -20.38
C GLN A 385 31.08 31.62 -21.39
N ASP A 386 31.84 32.69 -21.13
CA ASP A 386 32.32 33.52 -22.23
C ASP A 386 33.70 32.99 -22.66
N PRO A 387 33.76 31.95 -23.53
CA PRO A 387 35.03 31.45 -24.05
C PRO A 387 35.77 32.51 -24.85
N ASP A 388 35.14 33.65 -25.15
CA ASP A 388 35.69 34.74 -25.95
C ASP A 388 36.09 35.97 -25.11
N ALA A 389 36.00 35.92 -23.77
CA ALA A 389 36.42 37.02 -22.91
C ALA A 389 37.95 37.12 -22.75
N ASP A 390 38.48 38.32 -22.97
CA ASP A 390 39.87 38.66 -22.67
C ASP A 390 40.13 38.57 -21.15
N ARG A 391 41.11 37.78 -20.71
CA ARG A 391 41.44 37.56 -19.29
C ARG A 391 42.83 38.07 -18.93
N TRP A 392 43.02 38.51 -17.70
CA TRP A 392 44.32 38.99 -17.23
C TRP A 392 45.21 37.82 -16.85
N GLY A 393 46.47 37.83 -17.31
CA GLY A 393 47.48 36.89 -16.83
C GLY A 393 47.84 37.21 -15.38
N VAL A 394 47.88 36.22 -14.49
CA VAL A 394 48.29 36.38 -13.08
C VAL A 394 49.53 35.55 -12.83
N GLY A 395 50.62 36.20 -12.45
CA GLY A 395 51.88 35.51 -12.13
C GLY A 395 52.53 34.84 -13.34
N LEU A 396 52.21 35.27 -14.57
CA LEU A 396 52.81 34.73 -15.79
C LEU A 396 54.35 34.84 -15.75
N ALA A 397 54.88 35.97 -15.26
CA ALA A 397 56.32 36.18 -15.12
C ALA A 397 56.98 35.13 -14.22
N THR A 398 56.34 34.79 -13.10
CA THR A 398 56.82 33.77 -12.17
C THR A 398 56.84 32.39 -12.81
N VAL A 399 55.74 32.00 -13.46
CA VAL A 399 55.63 30.68 -14.12
C VAL A 399 56.62 30.54 -15.28
N ILE A 400 56.82 31.60 -16.06
CA ILE A 400 57.82 31.65 -17.15
C ILE A 400 59.23 31.46 -16.59
N GLY A 401 59.57 32.16 -15.50
CA GLY A 401 60.86 32.03 -14.82
C GLY A 401 61.10 30.62 -14.27
N GLU A 402 60.11 30.04 -13.60
CA GLU A 402 60.18 28.67 -13.05
C GLU A 402 60.37 27.61 -14.14
N LYS A 403 59.68 27.77 -15.27
CA LYS A 403 59.76 26.86 -16.43
C LYS A 403 60.96 27.13 -17.34
N GLN A 404 61.78 28.15 -17.04
CA GLN A 404 62.94 28.59 -17.83
C GLN A 404 62.60 28.81 -19.30
N ARG A 405 61.42 29.39 -19.57
CA ARG A 405 60.94 29.64 -20.93
C ARG A 405 61.34 31.05 -21.39
N ASP A 406 61.67 31.20 -22.67
CA ASP A 406 62.02 32.50 -23.25
C ASP A 406 60.79 33.18 -23.88
N THR A 407 60.54 34.41 -23.44
CA THR A 407 59.41 35.23 -23.91
C THR A 407 59.55 35.64 -25.37
N ALA A 408 60.78 35.82 -25.85
CA ALA A 408 61.07 36.12 -27.25
C ALA A 408 60.70 34.94 -28.16
N GLN A 409 61.03 33.72 -27.73
CA GLN A 409 60.64 32.50 -28.44
C GLN A 409 59.13 32.32 -28.51
N PHE A 410 58.39 32.68 -27.44
CA PHE A 410 56.93 32.65 -27.49
C PHE A 410 56.35 33.67 -28.45
N ALA A 411 56.86 34.91 -28.44
CA ALA A 411 56.42 35.97 -29.34
C ALA A 411 56.64 35.56 -30.82
N GLU A 412 57.81 34.99 -31.12
CA GLU A 412 58.13 34.46 -32.45
C GLU A 412 57.20 33.30 -32.85
N ALA A 413 57.01 32.31 -31.97
CA ALA A 413 56.19 31.14 -32.25
C ALA A 413 54.69 31.45 -32.37
N SER A 414 54.19 32.42 -31.61
CA SER A 414 52.78 32.83 -31.63
C SER A 414 52.45 33.86 -32.72
N GLY A 415 53.46 34.49 -33.33
CA GLY A 415 53.29 35.57 -34.30
C GLY A 415 52.78 36.88 -33.68
N VAL A 416 52.86 37.01 -32.35
CA VAL A 416 52.42 38.19 -31.60
C VAL A 416 53.63 39.10 -31.34
N PRO A 417 53.53 40.42 -31.52
CA PRO A 417 54.63 41.32 -31.19
C PRO A 417 55.10 41.15 -29.75
N LEU A 418 56.42 41.11 -29.53
CA LEU A 418 57.03 40.92 -28.22
C LEU A 418 56.48 41.90 -27.16
N SER A 419 56.28 43.17 -27.54
CA SER A 419 55.71 44.20 -26.66
C SER A 419 54.28 43.91 -26.18
N THR A 420 53.52 43.12 -26.94
CA THR A 420 52.16 42.69 -26.54
C THR A 420 52.24 41.52 -25.57
N VAL A 421 53.14 40.56 -25.82
CA VAL A 421 53.44 39.45 -24.92
C VAL A 421 53.98 39.96 -23.58
N GLU A 422 54.90 40.91 -23.59
CA GLU A 422 55.39 41.59 -22.38
C GLU A 422 54.25 42.31 -21.66
N GLY A 423 53.33 42.93 -22.41
CA GLY A 423 52.11 43.53 -21.86
C GLY A 423 51.21 42.52 -21.14
N TRP A 424 51.11 41.29 -21.64
CA TRP A 424 50.39 40.20 -20.97
C TRP A 424 51.11 39.72 -19.71
N ILE A 425 52.43 39.52 -19.79
CA ILE A 425 53.27 39.00 -18.70
C ILE A 425 53.36 39.99 -17.54
N SER A 426 53.46 41.28 -17.85
CA SER A 426 53.46 42.38 -16.88
C SER A 426 52.06 42.76 -16.39
N GLU A 427 51.05 41.98 -16.78
CA GLU A 427 49.66 42.17 -16.38
C GLU A 427 49.10 43.56 -16.77
N ASN A 428 49.65 44.20 -17.81
CA ASN A 428 49.27 45.52 -18.30
C ASN A 428 48.21 45.47 -19.42
N LYS A 429 48.04 44.31 -20.07
CA LYS A 429 47.02 44.07 -21.09
C LYS A 429 46.34 42.73 -20.83
N PRO A 430 45.03 42.62 -21.06
CA PRO A 430 44.37 41.33 -21.01
C PRO A 430 44.79 40.46 -22.20
N VAL A 431 44.74 39.16 -22.01
CA VAL A 431 45.15 38.12 -22.95
C VAL A 431 43.94 37.64 -23.73
N PRO A 432 43.95 37.73 -25.07
CA PRO A 432 42.86 37.21 -25.88
C PRO A 432 42.67 35.70 -25.70
N PRO A 433 41.43 35.17 -25.78
CA PRO A 433 41.12 33.77 -25.48
C PRO A 433 41.98 32.75 -26.24
N ARG A 434 42.14 32.96 -27.55
CA ARG A 434 43.00 32.11 -28.39
C ARG A 434 44.43 32.04 -27.87
N MET A 435 44.93 33.13 -27.27
CA MET A 435 46.28 33.22 -26.73
C MET A 435 46.36 32.65 -25.31
N GLN A 436 45.25 32.64 -24.55
CA GLN A 436 45.18 31.97 -23.25
C GLN A 436 45.43 30.47 -23.39
N ASP A 437 44.80 29.82 -24.38
CA ASP A 437 45.01 28.39 -24.65
C ASP A 437 46.46 28.11 -25.07
N ILE A 438 47.00 28.89 -26.00
CA ILE A 438 48.37 28.73 -26.50
C ILE A 438 49.39 28.93 -25.37
N LEU A 439 49.21 29.95 -24.52
CA LEU A 439 50.05 30.18 -23.35
C LEU A 439 49.93 29.04 -22.33
N SER A 440 48.73 28.52 -22.09
CA SER A 440 48.52 27.42 -21.14
C SER A 440 49.24 26.13 -21.56
N VAL A 441 49.22 25.83 -22.86
CA VAL A 441 49.93 24.69 -23.45
C VAL A 441 51.44 24.93 -23.41
N TRP A 442 51.89 26.13 -23.80
CA TRP A 442 53.31 26.48 -23.82
C TRP A 442 53.95 26.47 -22.42
N LEU A 443 53.21 26.92 -21.40
CA LEU A 443 53.64 26.90 -19.99
C LEU A 443 53.37 25.58 -19.28
N GLU A 444 52.74 24.61 -19.96
CA GLU A 444 52.32 23.32 -19.39
C GLU A 444 51.56 23.50 -18.07
N THR A 445 50.76 24.55 -17.98
CA THR A 445 50.04 24.93 -16.77
C THR A 445 48.58 25.17 -17.12
N PRO A 446 47.62 24.56 -16.40
CA PRO A 446 46.21 24.71 -16.71
C PRO A 446 45.79 26.18 -16.73
N SER A 447 45.05 26.60 -17.78
CA SER A 447 44.56 27.97 -17.99
C SER A 447 43.95 28.61 -16.72
N ARG A 448 43.22 27.82 -15.91
CA ARG A 448 42.61 28.24 -14.63
C ARG A 448 43.61 28.78 -13.58
N LYS A 449 44.89 28.44 -13.66
CA LYS A 449 45.93 28.94 -12.75
C LYS A 449 46.63 30.20 -13.29
N LEU A 450 46.56 30.43 -14.59
CA LEU A 450 47.31 31.47 -15.28
C LEU A 450 46.49 32.73 -15.54
N PHE A 451 45.16 32.61 -15.60
CA PHE A 451 44.29 33.71 -16.01
C PHE A 451 43.17 33.98 -15.01
N THR A 452 42.81 35.25 -14.86
CA THR A 452 41.72 35.75 -14.02
C THR A 452 40.86 36.77 -14.77
N ASP A 453 39.59 36.87 -14.39
CA ASP A 453 38.69 37.90 -14.91
C ASP A 453 38.86 39.25 -14.17
N ILE A 454 39.63 39.28 -13.09
CA ILE A 454 39.83 40.47 -12.24
C ILE A 454 41.10 41.21 -12.69
N PRO A 455 41.02 42.47 -13.15
CA PRO A 455 42.22 43.23 -13.50
C PRO A 455 43.14 43.36 -12.28
N PRO A 456 44.48 43.30 -12.47
CA PRO A 456 45.41 43.53 -11.38
C PRO A 456 45.13 44.89 -10.73
N PRO A 457 45.32 45.03 -9.41
CA PRO A 457 45.29 46.35 -8.79
C PRO A 457 46.30 47.21 -9.54
N ALA A 458 45.84 48.27 -10.20
CA ALA A 458 46.70 49.16 -10.97
C ALA A 458 47.89 49.48 -10.09
N THR A 459 49.06 48.92 -10.43
CA THR A 459 50.30 49.27 -9.75
C THR A 459 50.35 50.77 -9.90
N ALA A 460 50.18 51.48 -8.77
CA ALA A 460 50.29 52.91 -8.73
C ALA A 460 51.63 53.17 -9.40
N LYS A 461 51.60 53.74 -10.61
CA LYS A 461 52.82 54.14 -11.29
C LYS A 461 53.51 55.03 -10.28
N ASP A 462 54.60 54.53 -9.71
CA ASP A 462 55.55 55.36 -9.01
C ASP A 462 56.02 56.34 -10.07
N ASP A 463 55.38 57.51 -10.11
CA ASP A 463 55.84 58.68 -10.82
C ASP A 463 57.15 59.11 -10.13
N ALA A 464 58.26 58.49 -10.52
CA ALA A 464 59.62 58.83 -10.14
C ALA A 464 60.45 59.13 -11.39
#